data_AF-A0AB37IHH7-F1
#
_entry.id   AF-A0AB37IHH7-F1
#
_cell.length_a   1.000
_cell.length_b   1.000
_cell.length_c   1.000
_cell.angle_alpha   90.00
_cell.angle_beta   90.00
_cell.angle_gamma   90.00
#
_symmetry.space_group_name_H-M   'P 1'
#
loop_
_entity.id
_entity.type
_entity.pdbx_description
1 polymer ?
#
loop_
_entity_poly.entity_id
_entity_poly.type
_entity_poly.pdbx_seq_one_letter_code
_entity_poly.pdbx_strand_id
1 'polypeptide(L)'
;MKNYLILFLSFLIIGCAEIVTRPPITQYNPQKHARIRVILEREKGEQRQSYTNFKVVENGKYKEYGFKVFLLDGYVADKEIISLGMPNKPKLYKKYAEKSYREFIIPAESEVILPNTKSIYCDEAWFFKTCYEHVSSSKFVAHAGKDYEIINSYHVYEILNEQESKEIERNSESLGSRRIP
;
A
#
# COMPACT_ATOMS: atom_id res chain seq x y z
N MET A 1 48.27 51.41 26.66
CA MET A 1 47.98 50.22 27.48
C MET A 1 46.55 50.29 28.01
N LYS A 2 45.64 49.50 27.42
CA LYS A 2 44.53 48.83 28.09
C LYS A 2 43.81 47.99 27.03
N ASN A 3 44.06 46.69 27.11
CA ASN A 3 43.42 45.64 26.31
C ASN A 3 41.95 45.54 26.69
N TYR A 4 41.06 45.55 25.70
CA TYR A 4 39.75 44.93 25.82
C TYR A 4 39.58 44.00 24.62
N LEU A 5 40.00 42.76 24.82
CA LEU A 5 39.72 41.65 23.93
C LEU A 5 38.29 41.18 24.24
N ILE A 6 37.32 41.60 23.43
CA ILE A 6 35.94 41.11 23.52
C ILE A 6 35.91 39.75 22.82
N LEU A 7 35.89 38.67 23.62
CA LEU A 7 35.63 37.31 23.16
C LEU A 7 34.13 37.16 22.87
N PHE A 8 33.75 37.21 21.60
CA PHE A 8 32.45 36.71 21.15
C PHE A 8 32.51 35.19 21.12
N LEU A 9 31.86 34.53 22.09
CA LEU A 9 31.49 33.13 22.00
C LEU A 9 30.39 32.99 20.93
N SER A 10 30.77 32.62 19.70
CA SER A 10 29.82 32.00 18.77
C SER A 10 29.72 30.52 19.12
N PHE A 11 28.68 30.17 19.86
CA PHE A 11 28.21 28.80 19.96
C PHE A 11 27.80 28.35 18.54
N LEU A 12 28.68 27.62 17.86
CA LEU A 12 28.31 26.77 16.73
C LEU A 12 27.45 25.63 17.30
N ILE A 13 26.13 25.86 17.35
CA ILE A 13 25.19 24.75 17.45
C ILE A 13 25.19 24.12 16.06
N ILE A 14 26.12 23.18 15.84
CA ILE A 14 26.02 22.20 14.77
C ILE A 14 24.85 21.30 15.18
N GLY A 15 23.64 21.75 14.87
CA GLY A 15 22.51 20.87 14.82
C GLY A 15 22.85 19.80 13.79
N CYS A 16 23.07 18.57 14.25
CA CYS A 16 22.89 17.40 13.42
C CYS A 16 21.45 17.44 12.91
N ALA A 17 21.22 18.15 11.80
CA ALA A 17 20.17 17.77 10.90
C ALA A 17 20.55 16.35 10.48
N GLU A 18 19.88 15.35 11.05
CA GLU A 18 19.76 14.07 10.40
C GLU A 18 19.24 14.39 9.00
N ILE A 19 20.16 14.43 8.03
CA ILE A 19 19.78 14.42 6.63
C ILE A 19 19.11 13.07 6.49
N VAL A 20 17.78 13.07 6.61
CA VAL A 20 16.94 11.97 6.16
C VAL A 20 17.20 11.91 4.66
N THR A 21 18.26 11.19 4.28
CA THR A 21 18.55 10.88 2.89
C THR A 21 17.37 10.05 2.44
N ARG A 22 16.39 10.70 1.82
CA ARG A 22 15.30 10.01 1.13
C ARG A 22 16.00 8.96 0.25
N PRO A 23 15.59 7.68 0.32
CA PRO A 23 16.19 6.67 -0.54
C PRO A 23 16.17 7.18 -1.98
N PRO A 24 17.22 6.93 -2.78
CA PRO A 24 17.26 7.38 -4.16
C PRO A 24 15.96 6.99 -4.85
N ILE A 25 15.31 7.97 -5.47
CA ILE A 25 14.07 7.73 -6.21
C ILE A 25 14.42 6.68 -7.26
N THR A 26 13.93 5.45 -7.10
CA THR A 26 14.13 4.40 -8.09
C THR A 26 13.64 4.94 -9.43
N GLN A 27 14.54 5.15 -10.38
CA GLN A 27 14.15 5.64 -11.69
C GLN A 27 13.41 4.51 -12.41
N TYR A 28 12.17 4.78 -12.82
CA TYR A 28 11.36 3.80 -13.52
C TYR A 28 12.04 3.39 -14.84
N ASN A 29 12.04 2.09 -15.10
CA ASN A 29 12.53 1.50 -16.34
C ASN A 29 11.57 0.39 -16.72
N PRO A 30 10.76 0.54 -17.78
CA PRO A 30 9.72 -0.43 -18.14
C PRO A 30 10.27 -1.79 -18.55
N GLN A 31 11.57 -1.93 -18.84
CA GLN A 31 12.19 -3.23 -19.13
C GLN A 31 12.59 -4.00 -17.86
N LYS A 32 12.70 -3.31 -16.71
CA LYS A 32 13.22 -3.88 -15.46
C LYS A 32 12.22 -3.79 -14.30
N HIS A 33 11.15 -3.03 -14.47
CA HIS A 33 10.26 -2.68 -13.38
C HIS A 33 8.80 -2.82 -13.80
N ALA A 34 7.96 -3.08 -12.81
CA ALA A 34 6.53 -2.87 -12.85
C ALA A 34 6.15 -1.70 -11.94
N ARG A 35 4.95 -1.12 -12.14
CA ARG A 35 4.39 -0.15 -11.19
C ARG A 35 3.14 -0.70 -10.54
N ILE A 36 2.99 -0.42 -9.24
CA ILE A 36 1.81 -0.79 -8.48
C ILE A 36 1.22 0.48 -7.86
N ARG A 37 -0.03 0.77 -8.18
CA ARG A 37 -0.85 1.76 -7.48
C ARG A 37 -1.66 1.04 -6.41
N VAL A 38 -1.43 1.39 -5.17
CA VAL A 38 -2.25 0.92 -4.05
C VAL A 38 -3.31 1.98 -3.77
N ILE A 39 -4.57 1.56 -3.71
CA ILE A 39 -5.73 2.43 -3.55
C ILE A 39 -6.46 2.08 -2.27
N LEU A 40 -6.67 3.10 -1.44
CA LEU A 40 -7.55 3.03 -0.30
C LEU A 40 -8.94 3.55 -0.71
N GLU A 41 -9.95 2.68 -0.75
CA GLU A 41 -11.33 3.16 -0.76
C GLU A 41 -11.85 3.23 0.67
N ARG A 42 -12.40 4.37 1.03
CA ARG A 42 -13.15 4.55 2.28
C ARG A 42 -14.58 4.95 1.95
N GLU A 43 -15.54 4.30 2.58
CA GLU A 43 -16.90 4.82 2.62
C GLU A 43 -16.94 6.04 3.54
N LYS A 44 -17.60 7.11 3.08
CA LYS A 44 -17.67 8.39 3.82
C LYS A 44 -18.32 8.16 5.19
N GLY A 45 -17.56 8.34 6.26
CA GLY A 45 -18.03 8.18 7.64
C GLY A 45 -17.55 6.93 8.38
N GLU A 46 -16.83 6.01 7.71
CA GLU A 46 -16.20 4.88 8.41
C GLU A 46 -14.87 5.28 9.08
N GLN A 47 -14.81 5.19 10.41
CA GLN A 47 -13.58 5.31 11.21
C GLN A 47 -12.82 3.97 11.31
N ARG A 48 -12.64 3.27 10.18
CA ARG A 48 -11.85 2.03 10.18
C ARG A 48 -10.40 2.34 9.83
N GLN A 49 -9.49 1.83 10.66
CA GLN A 49 -8.07 1.76 10.31
C GLN A 49 -7.91 0.79 9.13
N SER A 50 -7.83 1.32 7.92
CA SER A 50 -7.54 0.52 6.74
C SER A 50 -6.05 0.59 6.44
N TYR A 51 -5.34 -0.50 6.72
CA TYR A 51 -3.97 -0.71 6.26
C TYR A 51 -4.04 -1.45 4.92
N THR A 52 -3.45 -0.88 3.89
CA THR A 52 -3.22 -1.57 2.63
C THR A 52 -1.72 -1.62 2.39
N ASN A 53 -1.15 -2.78 2.69
CA ASN A 53 0.21 -3.14 2.39
C ASN A 53 0.23 -4.30 1.40
N PHE A 54 1.39 -4.57 0.81
CA PHE A 54 1.69 -5.78 0.07
C PHE A 54 3.17 -6.09 0.26
N LYS A 55 3.55 -7.34 0.05
CA LYS A 55 4.96 -7.76 0.15
C LYS A 55 5.47 -8.15 -1.22
N VAL A 56 6.71 -7.81 -1.49
CA VAL A 56 7.43 -8.23 -2.69
C VAL A 56 8.60 -9.10 -2.26
N VAL A 57 8.81 -10.22 -2.96
CA VAL A 57 9.98 -11.06 -2.76
C VAL A 57 11.13 -10.50 -3.60
N GLU A 58 12.09 -9.84 -2.94
CA GLU A 58 13.30 -9.31 -3.57
C GLU A 58 14.52 -10.06 -3.02
N ASN A 59 15.24 -10.80 -3.87
CA ASN A 59 16.42 -11.59 -3.48
C ASN A 59 16.16 -12.53 -2.28
N GLY A 60 14.99 -13.19 -2.26
CA GLY A 60 14.59 -14.11 -1.20
C GLY A 60 14.20 -13.44 0.13
N LYS A 61 14.13 -12.11 0.18
CA LYS A 61 13.64 -11.36 1.35
C LYS A 61 12.34 -10.66 1.02
N TYR A 62 11.44 -10.61 2.00
CA TYR A 62 10.23 -9.82 1.89
C TYR A 62 10.52 -8.35 2.12
N LYS A 63 10.08 -7.53 1.18
CA LYS A 63 10.03 -6.08 1.32
C LYS A 63 8.58 -5.63 1.30
N GLU A 64 8.21 -4.84 2.29
CA GLU A 64 6.84 -4.38 2.47
C GLU A 64 6.65 -3.02 1.79
N TYR A 65 5.56 -2.90 1.04
CA TYR A 65 5.14 -1.72 0.31
C TYR A 65 3.71 -1.40 0.71
N GLY A 66 3.32 -0.12 0.62
CA GLY A 66 1.98 0.32 0.98
C GLY A 66 1.99 1.63 1.74
N PHE A 67 0.85 1.95 2.34
CA PHE A 67 0.71 3.13 3.19
C PHE A 67 0.21 2.71 4.57
N LYS A 68 0.75 3.36 5.59
CA LYS A 68 0.29 3.23 6.97
C LYS A 68 -0.52 4.48 7.30
N VAL A 69 -1.86 4.41 7.20
CA VAL A 69 -2.69 5.54 7.64
C VAL A 69 -3.01 5.36 9.11
N PHE A 70 -2.42 6.19 9.96
CA PHE A 70 -2.84 6.34 11.34
C PHE A 70 -4.04 7.29 11.37
N LEU A 71 -5.17 6.82 11.90
CA LEU A 71 -6.28 7.68 12.29
C LEU A 71 -6.07 8.01 13.77
N LEU A 72 -5.43 9.15 14.06
CA LEU A 72 -5.47 9.76 15.38
C LEU A 72 -6.56 10.83 15.35
N ASP A 73 -7.60 10.66 16.17
CA ASP A 73 -8.60 11.67 16.52
C ASP A 73 -9.22 12.46 15.36
N GLY A 74 -9.66 11.77 14.31
CA GLY A 74 -10.36 12.40 13.18
C GLY A 74 -9.46 13.22 12.25
N TYR A 75 -8.15 13.29 12.52
CA TYR A 75 -7.17 13.80 11.57
C TYR A 75 -6.73 12.66 10.65
N VAL A 76 -7.22 12.73 9.41
CA VAL A 76 -6.68 11.98 8.29
C VAL A 76 -5.35 12.63 7.94
N ALA A 77 -4.23 11.97 8.23
CA ALA A 77 -2.96 12.34 7.60
C ALA A 77 -3.21 12.36 6.08
N ASP A 78 -2.99 13.53 5.51
CA ASP A 78 -3.47 13.99 4.22
C ASP A 78 -3.47 12.97 3.09
N LYS A 79 -4.40 13.22 2.16
CA LYS A 79 -4.51 12.77 0.77
C LYS A 79 -3.15 12.54 0.09
N GLU A 80 -2.43 11.49 0.46
CA GLU A 80 -1.13 11.19 -0.15
C GLU A 80 -1.45 10.60 -1.52
N ILE A 81 -1.40 11.48 -2.53
CA ILE A 81 -1.36 11.14 -3.94
C ILE A 81 0.11 11.20 -4.34
N ILE A 82 0.77 10.05 -4.40
CA ILE A 82 2.08 9.94 -5.03
C ILE A 82 1.88 9.23 -6.36
N SER A 83 1.96 10.00 -7.44
CA SER A 83 1.92 9.47 -8.79
C SER A 83 3.32 9.43 -9.39
N LEU A 84 3.62 8.29 -10.02
CA LEU A 84 4.79 8.00 -10.84
C LEU A 84 4.37 7.89 -12.32
N GLY A 85 3.19 8.43 -12.68
CA GLY A 85 2.68 8.52 -14.03
C GLY A 85 1.96 7.27 -14.55
N MET A 86 1.34 6.47 -13.68
CA MET A 86 0.43 5.41 -14.15
C MET A 86 -0.85 6.02 -14.74
N PRO A 87 -1.44 5.44 -15.80
CA PRO A 87 -2.72 5.92 -16.35
C PRO A 87 -3.79 6.02 -15.27
N ASN A 88 -4.56 7.11 -15.27
CA ASN A 88 -5.61 7.33 -14.27
C ASN A 88 -6.96 6.89 -14.83
N LYS A 89 -7.64 5.95 -14.16
CA LYS A 89 -8.95 5.46 -14.62
C LYS A 89 -10.09 6.17 -13.88
N PRO A 90 -10.92 6.99 -14.52
CA PRO A 90 -12.00 7.66 -13.81
C PRO A 90 -13.17 6.73 -13.43
N LYS A 91 -13.36 5.59 -14.12
CA LYS A 91 -14.63 4.81 -14.11
C LYS A 91 -14.75 3.64 -13.12
N LEU A 92 -13.65 3.05 -12.61
CA LEU A 92 -13.74 1.89 -11.71
C LEU A 92 -14.13 2.26 -10.27
N TYR A 93 -14.04 3.54 -9.93
CA TYR A 93 -14.12 3.99 -8.55
C TYR A 93 -15.50 4.53 -8.22
N LYS A 94 -16.11 4.05 -7.12
CA LYS A 94 -17.37 4.60 -6.61
C LYS A 94 -17.25 6.12 -6.49
N LYS A 95 -18.28 6.84 -6.99
CA LYS A 95 -18.43 8.31 -7.01
C LYS A 95 -18.29 9.00 -5.64
N TYR A 96 -18.18 8.25 -4.55
CA TYR A 96 -18.28 8.72 -3.17
C TYR A 96 -17.08 8.40 -2.26
N ALA A 97 -16.00 7.79 -2.78
CA ALA A 97 -14.80 7.52 -1.98
C ALA A 97 -13.80 8.69 -2.07
N GLU A 98 -13.39 9.24 -0.93
CA GLU A 98 -12.20 10.11 -0.87
C GLU A 98 -10.98 9.24 -1.17
N LYS A 99 -10.29 9.52 -2.28
CA LYS A 99 -9.19 8.67 -2.77
C LYS A 99 -7.87 9.08 -2.18
N SER A 100 -7.15 8.11 -1.63
CA SER A 100 -5.70 8.21 -1.37
C SER A 100 -5.04 7.06 -2.11
N TYR A 101 -3.98 7.36 -2.87
CA TYR A 101 -3.24 6.32 -3.59
C TYR A 101 -1.76 6.62 -3.64
N ARG A 102 -0.97 5.55 -3.61
CA ARG A 102 0.47 5.63 -3.75
C ARG A 102 0.94 4.67 -4.82
N GLU A 103 1.72 5.19 -5.75
CA GLU A 103 2.39 4.41 -6.78
C GLU A 103 3.79 3.99 -6.29
N PHE A 104 4.14 2.74 -6.58
CA PHE A 104 5.41 2.13 -6.22
C PHE A 104 6.05 1.54 -7.47
N ILE A 105 7.37 1.63 -7.55
CA ILE A 105 8.17 0.92 -8.56
C ILE A 105 8.74 -0.32 -7.88
N ILE A 106 8.49 -1.48 -8.47
CA ILE A 106 9.00 -2.77 -7.99
C ILE A 106 9.79 -3.47 -9.11
N PRO A 107 10.73 -4.36 -8.79
CA PRO A 107 11.41 -5.15 -9.80
C PRO A 107 10.42 -6.02 -10.58
N ALA A 108 10.63 -6.13 -11.90
CA ALA A 108 9.85 -7.03 -12.73
C ALA A 108 10.09 -8.50 -12.33
N GLU A 109 9.12 -9.34 -12.66
CA GLU A 109 9.06 -10.77 -12.33
C GLU A 109 9.07 -11.06 -10.82
N SER A 110 8.77 -10.06 -9.99
CA SER A 110 8.68 -10.25 -8.56
C SER A 110 7.34 -10.88 -8.16
N GLU A 111 7.39 -11.81 -7.21
CA GLU A 111 6.19 -12.32 -6.56
C GLU A 111 5.66 -11.24 -5.59
N VAL A 112 4.40 -10.85 -5.81
CA VAL A 112 3.66 -9.90 -5.01
C VAL A 112 2.64 -10.66 -4.17
N ILE A 113 2.77 -10.54 -2.86
CA ILE A 113 1.91 -11.18 -1.87
C ILE A 113 0.99 -10.12 -1.27
N LEU A 114 -0.30 -10.35 -1.39
CA LEU A 114 -1.35 -9.48 -0.86
C LEU A 114 -1.60 -9.78 0.63
N PRO A 115 -2.21 -8.83 1.35
CA PRO A 115 -2.67 -9.07 2.72
C PRO A 115 -3.64 -10.23 2.78
N ASN A 116 -3.64 -10.91 3.92
CA ASN A 116 -4.57 -12.01 4.13
C ASN A 116 -6.01 -11.49 4.12
N THR A 117 -6.84 -12.11 3.30
CA THR A 117 -8.27 -11.86 3.28
C THR A 117 -8.96 -12.77 4.28
N LYS A 118 -9.98 -12.23 4.95
CA LYS A 118 -10.83 -12.96 5.88
C LYS A 118 -12.23 -13.01 5.33
N SER A 119 -12.81 -14.20 5.26
CA SER A 119 -14.22 -14.39 4.97
C SER A 119 -14.88 -15.12 6.13
N ILE A 120 -16.11 -14.74 6.44
CA ILE A 120 -16.92 -15.41 7.46
C ILE A 120 -18.04 -16.15 6.74
N TYR A 121 -18.09 -17.46 6.96
CA TYR A 121 -19.19 -18.29 6.51
C TYR A 121 -19.97 -18.79 7.73
N CYS A 122 -21.28 -18.64 7.74
CA CYS A 122 -22.12 -19.14 8.81
C CYS A 122 -23.10 -20.16 8.26
N ASP A 123 -23.25 -21.27 8.97
CA ASP A 123 -24.34 -22.21 8.75
C ASP A 123 -25.69 -21.50 9.00
N GLU A 124 -26.66 -21.73 8.10
CA GLU A 124 -28.03 -21.23 8.20
C GLU A 124 -28.91 -22.04 9.17
N ALA A 125 -28.36 -23.07 9.84
CA ALA A 125 -29.10 -23.91 10.78
C ALA A 125 -29.80 -23.11 11.90
N TRP A 126 -31.11 -23.36 12.05
CA TRP A 126 -32.08 -22.60 12.84
C TRP A 126 -31.88 -22.53 14.37
N PHE A 127 -31.03 -23.36 14.98
CA PHE A 127 -30.86 -23.38 16.44
C PHE A 127 -29.43 -23.17 16.96
N PHE A 128 -28.40 -23.46 16.16
CA PHE A 128 -27.01 -23.22 16.55
C PHE A 128 -26.23 -22.70 15.35
N LYS A 129 -26.34 -21.39 15.11
CA LYS A 129 -25.54 -20.71 14.09
C LYS A 129 -24.07 -20.97 14.36
N THR A 130 -23.43 -21.72 13.48
CA THR A 130 -21.99 -21.98 13.57
C THR A 130 -21.30 -21.19 12.48
N CYS A 131 -20.41 -20.30 12.88
CA CYS A 131 -19.65 -19.49 11.95
C CYS A 131 -18.19 -19.95 11.90
N TYR A 132 -17.59 -19.86 10.72
CA TYR A 132 -16.19 -20.12 10.45
C TYR A 132 -15.57 -18.85 9.85
N GLU A 133 -14.44 -18.44 10.40
CA GLU A 133 -13.56 -17.46 9.78
C GLU A 133 -12.54 -18.24 8.95
N HIS A 134 -12.54 -18.00 7.64
CA HIS A 134 -11.57 -18.52 6.69
C HIS A 134 -10.55 -17.43 6.38
N VAL A 135 -9.27 -17.78 6.44
CA VAL A 135 -8.17 -16.86 6.13
C VAL A 135 -7.47 -17.38 4.88
N SER A 136 -7.32 -16.53 3.86
CA SER A 136 -6.59 -16.85 2.64
C SER A 136 -5.52 -15.80 2.36
N SER A 137 -4.42 -16.23 1.74
CA SER A 137 -3.42 -15.34 1.16
C SER A 137 -3.49 -15.46 -0.35
N SER A 138 -3.32 -14.33 -1.04
CA SER A 138 -3.34 -14.27 -2.49
C SER A 138 -2.03 -13.69 -3.00
N LYS A 139 -1.54 -14.21 -4.12
CA LYS A 139 -0.30 -13.74 -4.76
C LYS A 139 -0.39 -13.70 -6.29
N PHE A 140 0.45 -12.87 -6.89
CA PHE A 140 0.62 -12.75 -8.34
C PHE A 140 2.07 -12.37 -8.70
N VAL A 141 2.44 -12.49 -9.98
CA VAL A 141 3.75 -12.05 -10.48
C VAL A 141 3.58 -10.74 -11.23
N ALA A 142 4.40 -9.74 -10.90
CA ALA A 142 4.36 -8.43 -11.56
C ALA A 142 5.35 -8.39 -12.74
N HIS A 143 4.85 -8.21 -13.95
CA HIS A 143 5.68 -8.28 -15.16
C HIS A 143 6.25 -6.94 -15.59
N ALA A 144 7.37 -6.97 -16.32
CA ALA A 144 8.04 -5.78 -16.81
C ALA A 144 7.11 -4.87 -17.64
N GLY A 145 7.12 -3.58 -17.33
CA GLY A 145 6.39 -2.54 -18.07
C GLY A 145 4.88 -2.54 -17.81
N LYS A 146 4.40 -3.38 -16.88
CA LYS A 146 3.00 -3.47 -16.52
C LYS A 146 2.68 -2.57 -15.32
N ASP A 147 1.46 -2.09 -15.34
CA ASP A 147 0.87 -1.24 -14.32
C ASP A 147 -0.25 -2.02 -13.62
N TYR A 148 -0.22 -2.09 -12.30
CA TYR A 148 -1.22 -2.82 -11.51
C TYR A 148 -1.89 -1.92 -10.47
N GLU A 149 -3.18 -2.11 -10.25
CA GLU A 149 -3.95 -1.48 -9.18
C GLU A 149 -4.33 -2.52 -8.13
N ILE A 150 -3.99 -2.24 -6.87
CA ILE A 150 -4.45 -3.02 -5.72
C ILE A 150 -5.49 -2.17 -4.98
N ILE A 151 -6.73 -2.66 -4.91
CA ILE A 151 -7.84 -1.97 -4.27
C ILE A 151 -8.27 -2.73 -3.02
N ASN A 152 -8.39 -1.99 -1.91
CA ASN A 152 -8.85 -2.48 -0.61
C ASN A 152 -8.11 -3.72 -0.09
N SER A 153 -6.85 -3.91 -0.49
CA SER A 153 -6.00 -5.04 -0.08
C SER A 153 -6.35 -6.40 -0.68
N TYR A 154 -7.26 -6.50 -1.66
CA TYR A 154 -7.60 -7.80 -2.26
C TYR A 154 -7.87 -7.78 -3.76
N HIS A 155 -8.55 -6.78 -4.32
CA HIS A 155 -8.74 -6.75 -5.77
C HIS A 155 -7.46 -6.30 -6.46
N VAL A 156 -7.05 -7.00 -7.51
CA VAL A 156 -5.90 -6.61 -8.32
C VAL A 156 -6.29 -6.54 -9.79
N TYR A 157 -5.98 -5.41 -10.41
CA TYR A 157 -6.22 -5.15 -11.83
C TYR A 157 -4.92 -4.82 -12.54
N GLU A 158 -4.68 -5.42 -13.71
CA GLU A 158 -3.70 -4.90 -14.67
C GLU A 158 -4.35 -3.75 -15.45
N ILE A 159 -3.70 -2.59 -15.46
CA ILE A 159 -4.11 -1.45 -16.28
C ILE A 159 -3.56 -1.65 -17.69
N LEU A 160 -4.47 -1.78 -18.66
CA LEU A 160 -4.08 -1.92 -20.07
C LEU A 160 -3.95 -0.55 -20.74
N ASN A 161 -4.85 0.37 -20.39
CA ASN A 161 -4.84 1.78 -20.82
C ASN A 161 -5.79 2.60 -19.90
N GLU A 162 -6.02 3.87 -20.23
CA GLU A 162 -6.88 4.77 -19.43
C GLU A 162 -8.34 4.30 -19.29
N GLN A 163 -8.80 3.41 -20.18
CA GLN A 163 -10.20 2.98 -20.27
C GLN A 163 -10.37 1.51 -19.86
N GLU A 164 -9.35 0.68 -20.09
CA GLU A 164 -9.40 -0.77 -19.95
C GLU A 164 -8.48 -1.27 -18.84
N SER A 165 -9.00 -2.21 -18.06
CA SER A 165 -8.22 -2.97 -17.10
C SER A 165 -8.76 -4.40 -17.05
N LYS A 166 -7.90 -5.32 -16.65
CA LYS A 166 -8.23 -6.73 -16.52
C LYS A 166 -8.00 -7.16 -15.07
N GLU A 167 -9.00 -7.77 -14.44
CA GLU A 167 -8.78 -8.41 -13.14
C GLU A 167 -7.81 -9.58 -13.35
N ILE A 168 -6.73 -9.60 -12.56
CA ILE A 168 -5.75 -10.68 -12.67
C ILE A 168 -6.19 -11.87 -11.83
N GLU A 169 -5.99 -13.06 -12.37
CA GLU A 169 -6.16 -14.29 -11.63
C GLU A 169 -5.08 -14.37 -10.55
N ARG A 170 -5.49 -14.61 -9.31
CA ARG A 170 -4.61 -14.66 -8.14
C ARG A 170 -4.53 -16.08 -7.65
N ASN A 171 -3.32 -16.58 -7.46
CA ASN A 171 -3.12 -17.84 -6.77
C ASN A 171 -3.45 -17.62 -5.30
N SER A 172 -4.55 -18.23 -4.84
CA SER A 172 -5.02 -18.07 -3.47
C SER A 172 -4.81 -19.36 -2.70
N GLU A 173 -4.14 -19.25 -1.56
CA GLU A 173 -3.86 -20.37 -0.66
C GLU A 173 -4.69 -20.20 0.61
N SER A 174 -5.38 -21.26 1.02
CA SER A 174 -6.08 -21.30 2.31
C SER A 174 -5.06 -21.45 3.43
N LEU A 175 -5.07 -20.51 4.36
CA LEU A 175 -4.21 -20.54 5.56
C LEU A 175 -4.87 -21.25 6.74
N GLY A 176 -6.12 -21.69 6.57
CA GLY A 176 -6.88 -22.40 7.59
C GLY A 176 -8.23 -21.77 7.86
N SER A 177 -8.96 -22.39 8.77
CA SER A 177 -10.31 -21.99 9.15
C SER A 177 -10.50 -22.21 10.64
N ARG A 178 -11.12 -21.26 11.33
CA ARG A 178 -11.44 -21.40 12.75
C ARG A 178 -12.92 -21.16 12.99
N ARG A 179 -13.50 -21.97 13.86
CA ARG A 179 -14.85 -21.72 14.37
C ARG A 179 -14.82 -20.43 15.21
N ILE A 180 -15.77 -19.55 14.96
CA ILE A 180 -16.00 -18.36 15.78
C ILE A 180 -17.31 -18.51 16.58
N PRO A 181 -17.37 -18.00 17.82
CA PRO A 181 -18.58 -18.05 18.65
C PRO A 181 -19.77 -17.34 17.99
#